data_AF-A0ABD0QXI2-F1
#
_entry.id   AF-A0ABD0QXI2-F1
#
_cell.length_a   1.000
_cell.length_b   1.000
_cell.length_c   1.000
_cell.angle_alpha   90.00
_cell.angle_beta   90.00
_cell.angle_gamma   90.00
#
_symmetry.space_group_name_H-M   'P 1'
#
loop_
_entity.id
_entity.type
_entity.pdbx_description
1 polymer ?
#
loop_
_entity_poly.entity_id
_entity_poly.type
_entity_poly.pdbx_seq_one_letter_code
_entity_poly.pdbx_strand_id
1 'polypeptide(L)'
;MFPVLKVSVTGLDPNAMYSFLLDFSPADGHRWKYVNGEWVPAGKPEPHSHSCVYIHPDSPNFGAHWMKAPVSFNKVKLTNKLNGGGQ
;
A
#
# COMPACT_ATOMS: atom_id res chain seq x y z
N MET A 1 -3.74 -7.33 -5.12
CA MET A 1 -2.32 -7.78 -5.07
C MET A 1 -2.28 -9.23 -4.60
N PHE A 2 -1.26 -10.00 -4.99
CA PHE A 2 -0.99 -11.33 -4.43
C PHE A 2 0.49 -11.44 -4.00
N PRO A 3 0.78 -11.84 -2.74
CA PRO A 3 -0.19 -12.05 -1.67
C PRO A 3 -0.94 -10.76 -1.29
N VAL A 4 -2.10 -10.91 -0.66
CA VAL A 4 -2.82 -9.76 -0.08
C VAL A 4 -2.06 -9.27 1.15
N LEU A 5 -1.83 -7.97 1.26
CA LEU A 5 -1.24 -7.38 2.47
C LEU A 5 -2.25 -7.48 3.63
N LYS A 6 -1.83 -8.17 4.70
CA LYS A 6 -2.58 -8.29 5.95
C LYS A 6 -1.71 -7.91 7.12
N VAL A 7 -2.24 -7.14 8.06
CA VAL A 7 -1.52 -6.70 9.26
C VAL A 7 -2.35 -6.95 10.51
N SER A 8 -1.78 -7.57 11.52
CA SER A 8 -2.38 -7.66 12.86
C SER A 8 -1.97 -6.44 13.67
N VAL A 9 -2.94 -5.80 14.31
CA VAL A 9 -2.74 -4.55 15.05
C VAL A 9 -3.02 -4.79 16.51
N THR A 10 -2.20 -4.20 17.39
CA THR A 10 -2.40 -4.20 18.85
C THR A 10 -1.97 -2.84 19.42
N GLY A 11 -2.41 -2.51 20.64
CA GLY A 11 -1.96 -1.32 21.37
C GLY A 11 -2.64 0.01 20.98
N LEU A 12 -3.68 0.00 20.15
CA LEU A 12 -4.52 1.19 19.93
C LEU A 12 -5.42 1.44 21.14
N ASP A 13 -5.83 2.69 21.36
CA ASP A 13 -6.93 2.98 22.29
C ASP A 13 -8.22 2.39 21.69
N PRO A 14 -8.90 1.45 22.37
CA PRO A 14 -10.11 0.83 21.85
C PRO A 14 -11.22 1.83 21.50
N ASN A 15 -11.27 2.99 22.15
CA ASN A 15 -12.34 3.99 22.01
C ASN A 15 -11.97 5.17 21.09
N ALA A 16 -10.71 5.28 20.67
CA ALA A 16 -10.29 6.30 19.71
C ALA A 16 -10.54 5.86 18.26
N MET A 17 -10.74 6.82 17.37
CA MET A 17 -10.92 6.57 15.92
C MET A 17 -9.59 6.69 15.17
N TYR A 18 -9.35 5.75 14.26
CA TYR A 18 -8.17 5.67 13.41
C TYR A 18 -8.58 5.43 11.96
N SER A 19 -7.81 6.00 11.04
CA SER A 19 -7.84 5.64 9.62
C SER A 19 -6.59 4.84 9.28
N PHE A 20 -6.76 3.80 8.47
CA PHE A 20 -5.64 3.00 7.97
C PHE A 20 -5.39 3.36 6.52
N LEU A 21 -4.16 3.74 6.22
CA LEU A 21 -3.72 4.19 4.90
C LEU A 21 -2.59 3.28 4.38
N LEU A 22 -2.52 3.11 3.06
CA LEU A 22 -1.49 2.35 2.38
C LEU A 22 -0.94 3.18 1.21
N ASP A 23 0.35 3.39 1.19
CA ASP A 23 1.09 3.89 0.03
C ASP A 23 2.24 2.94 -0.32
N PHE A 24 2.98 3.27 -1.38
CA PHE A 24 4.12 2.49 -1.84
C PHE A 24 5.32 3.40 -1.99
N SER A 25 6.33 3.20 -1.14
CA SER A 25 7.63 3.86 -1.29
C SER A 25 8.52 3.08 -2.27
N PRO A 26 9.18 3.74 -3.23
CA PRO A 26 10.23 3.12 -4.02
C PRO A 26 11.31 2.51 -3.11
N ALA A 27 11.67 1.25 -3.37
CA ALA A 27 12.70 0.56 -2.59
C ALA A 27 14.11 1.08 -2.90
N ASP A 28 14.35 1.50 -4.15
CA ASP A 28 15.61 2.06 -4.62
C ASP A 28 15.41 3.02 -5.79
N GLY A 29 16.51 3.67 -6.20
CA GLY A 29 16.55 4.61 -7.31
C GLY A 29 16.86 3.99 -8.67
N HIS A 30 16.57 2.71 -8.89
CA HIS A 30 16.84 2.04 -10.17
C HIS A 30 15.55 1.66 -10.89
N ARG A 31 15.61 1.75 -12.21
CA ARG A 31 14.71 0.95 -13.05
C ARG A 31 15.33 -0.43 -13.22
N TRP A 32 14.53 -1.48 -13.13
CA TRP A 32 15.00 -2.87 -13.17
C TRP A 32 14.66 -3.54 -14.50
N LYS A 33 15.52 -4.46 -14.96
CA LYS A 33 15.25 -5.35 -16.10
C LYS A 33 15.63 -6.79 -15.76
N TYR A 34 14.97 -7.74 -16.40
CA TYR A 34 15.27 -9.17 -16.24
C TYR A 34 16.13 -9.67 -17.40
N VAL A 35 17.35 -10.12 -17.12
CA VAL A 35 18.34 -10.57 -18.11
C VAL A 35 18.99 -11.86 -17.62
N ASN A 36 19.01 -12.90 -18.45
CA ASN A 36 19.68 -14.17 -18.17
C ASN A 36 19.27 -14.83 -16.83
N GLY A 37 18.03 -14.65 -16.40
CA GLY A 37 17.54 -15.24 -15.15
C GLY A 37 17.73 -14.34 -13.91
N GLU A 38 18.25 -13.13 -14.08
CA GLU A 38 18.54 -12.22 -12.97
C GLU A 38 17.92 -10.84 -13.16
N TRP A 39 17.58 -10.20 -12.03
CA TRP A 39 17.20 -8.80 -11.99
C TRP A 39 18.45 -7.93 -11.93
N VAL A 40 18.62 -7.03 -12.90
CA VAL A 40 19.76 -6.11 -12.96
C VAL A 40 19.30 -4.65 -13.12
N PRO A 41 20.07 -3.67 -12.60
CA PRO A 41 19.80 -2.26 -12.84
C PRO A 41 19.81 -1.91 -14.34
N ALA A 42 18.87 -1.07 -14.77
CA ALA A 42 18.62 -0.73 -16.16
C ALA A 42 18.61 0.79 -16.44
N GLY A 43 18.89 1.62 -15.45
CA GLY A 43 18.95 3.08 -15.58
C GLY A 43 18.43 3.83 -14.37
N LYS A 44 18.36 5.15 -14.53
CA LYS A 44 17.81 6.09 -13.53
C LYS A 44 16.29 5.93 -13.40
N PRO A 45 15.70 6.28 -12.25
CA PRO A 45 14.28 6.13 -12.02
C PRO A 45 13.50 7.16 -12.84
N GLU A 46 12.27 6.83 -13.23
CA GLU A 46 11.36 7.80 -13.82
C GLU A 46 10.90 8.80 -12.76
N PRO A 47 10.55 10.05 -13.13
CA PRO A 47 10.03 11.02 -12.17
C PRO A 47 8.84 10.42 -11.42
N HIS A 48 8.89 10.45 -10.08
CA HIS A 48 7.84 9.91 -9.24
C HIS A 48 6.50 10.54 -9.61
N SER A 49 5.56 9.70 -10.04
CA SER A 49 4.16 10.09 -10.16
C SER A 49 3.61 10.48 -8.79
N HIS A 50 2.63 11.39 -8.77
CA HIS A 50 1.96 11.87 -7.56
C HIS A 50 1.72 10.75 -6.53
N SER A 51 2.09 11.00 -5.28
CA SER A 51 1.80 10.09 -4.17
C SER A 51 0.30 9.80 -4.16
N CYS A 52 -0.04 8.53 -4.31
CA CYS A 52 -1.41 8.05 -4.21
C CYS A 52 -1.52 7.22 -2.95
N VAL A 53 -2.34 7.68 -2.02
CA VAL A 53 -2.61 6.99 -0.78
C VAL A 53 -3.93 6.26 -0.92
N TYR A 54 -3.93 4.96 -0.65
CA TYR A 54 -5.15 4.16 -0.54
C TYR A 54 -5.67 4.21 0.88
N ILE A 55 -6.93 4.58 1.07
CA ILE A 55 -7.58 4.56 2.38
C ILE A 55 -8.31 3.23 2.53
N HIS A 56 -8.04 2.50 3.61
CA HIS A 56 -8.78 1.28 3.90
C HIS A 56 -10.27 1.59 4.03
N PRO A 57 -11.18 0.84 3.37
CA PRO A 57 -12.60 1.19 3.24
C PRO A 57 -13.36 1.23 4.57
N ASP A 58 -12.85 0.55 5.60
CA ASP A 58 -13.42 0.59 6.95
C ASP A 58 -13.05 1.88 7.72
N SER A 59 -12.21 2.75 7.15
CA SER A 59 -11.79 4.00 7.79
C SER A 59 -12.85 5.10 7.69
N PRO A 60 -12.96 5.97 8.72
CA PRO A 60 -12.34 5.81 10.04
C PRO A 60 -13.09 4.77 10.88
N ASN A 61 -12.37 4.07 11.77
CA ASN A 61 -12.97 3.11 12.70
C ASN A 61 -12.31 3.14 14.07
N PHE A 62 -12.98 2.56 15.07
CA PHE A 62 -12.44 2.46 16.43
C PHE A 62 -11.21 1.56 16.49
N GLY A 63 -10.28 1.84 17.43
CA GLY A 63 -9.14 0.96 17.69
C GLY A 63 -9.56 -0.48 17.98
N ALA A 64 -10.69 -0.67 18.66
CA ALA A 64 -11.28 -1.99 18.91
C ALA A 64 -11.61 -2.76 17.61
N HIS A 65 -12.09 -2.07 16.57
CA HIS A 65 -12.36 -2.69 15.26
C HIS A 65 -11.06 -3.16 14.60
N TRP A 66 -10.05 -2.30 14.56
CA TRP A 66 -8.77 -2.58 13.91
C TRP A 66 -7.97 -3.69 14.59
N MET A 67 -8.13 -3.87 15.90
CA MET A 67 -7.43 -4.91 16.67
C MET A 67 -8.20 -6.23 16.76
N LYS A 68 -9.47 -6.29 16.31
CA LYS A 68 -10.32 -7.50 16.42
C LYS A 68 -9.84 -8.65 15.54
N ALA A 69 -9.28 -8.36 14.37
CA ALA A 69 -8.79 -9.33 13.40
C ALA A 69 -7.74 -8.67 12.49
N PRO A 70 -6.93 -9.44 11.73
CA PRO A 70 -5.98 -8.85 10.78
C PRO A 70 -6.67 -7.94 9.75
N VAL A 71 -6.18 -6.71 9.63
CA VAL A 71 -6.62 -5.73 8.64
C VAL A 71 -6.13 -6.16 7.27
N SER A 72 -7.00 -6.18 6.26
CA SER A 72 -6.72 -6.77 4.95
C SER A 72 -6.93 -5.77 3.81
N PHE A 73 -5.85 -5.39 3.12
CA PHE A 73 -5.88 -4.50 1.95
C PHE A 73 -6.17 -5.27 0.65
N ASN A 74 -7.27 -6.03 0.60
CA ASN A 74 -7.61 -6.87 -0.55
C ASN A 74 -8.22 -6.12 -1.74
N LYS A 75 -8.79 -4.93 -1.49
CA LYS A 75 -9.47 -4.10 -2.51
C LYS A 75 -8.54 -3.10 -3.20
N VAL A 76 -7.30 -2.94 -2.75
CA VAL A 76 -6.32 -2.04 -3.38
C VAL A 76 -6.01 -2.49 -4.82
N LYS A 77 -5.96 -1.53 -5.74
CA LYS A 77 -5.62 -1.74 -7.16
C LYS A 77 -4.33 -1.01 -7.50
N LEU A 78 -3.40 -1.73 -8.13
CA LEU A 78 -2.19 -1.13 -8.70
C LEU A 78 -2.45 -0.80 -10.17
N THR A 79 -2.06 0.40 -10.60
CA THR A 79 -2.23 0.90 -11.97
C THR A 79 -0.97 1.62 -12.45
N ASN A 80 -0.68 1.53 -13.74
CA ASN A 80 0.38 2.30 -14.42
C ASN A 80 -0.20 3.48 -15.23
N LYS A 81 -1.48 3.79 -15.05
CA LYS A 81 -2.17 4.94 -15.65
C LYS A 81 -2.80 5.81 -14.58
N LEU A 82 -2.67 7.14 -14.75
CA LEU A 82 -3.39 8.14 -13.97
C LEU A 82 -4.86 8.15 -14.40
N ASN A 83 -5.65 7.24 -13.84
CA ASN A 83 -7.10 7.28 -13.95
C ASN A 83 -7.60 8.01 -12.69
N GLY A 84 -8.17 9.21 -12.84
CA GLY A 84 -8.56 10.11 -11.74
C GLY A 84 -9.68 9.63 -10.81
N GLY A 85 -9.85 8.32 -10.62
CA GLY A 85 -10.82 7.71 -9.73
C GLY A 85 -10.12 6.92 -8.64
N GLY A 86 -9.43 7.63 -7.74
CA GLY A 86 -9.07 7.05 -6.45
C GLY A 86 -10.36 6.70 -5.70
N GLN A 87 -10.43 5.47 -5.20
CA GLN A 87 -10.98 5.26 -3.86
C GLN A 87 -9.78 5.15 -2.93
#